data_AF-A0A971IBC3-F1
#
_entry.id   AF-A0A971IBC3-F1
#
_cell.length_a   1.000
_cell.length_b   1.000
_cell.length_c   1.000
_cell.angle_alpha   90.00
_cell.angle_beta   90.00
_cell.angle_gamma   90.00
#
_symmetry.space_group_name_H-M   'P 1'
#
loop_
_entity.id
_entity.type
_entity.pdbx_description
1 polymer ?
#
loop_
_entity_poly.entity_id
_entity_poly.type
_entity_poly.pdbx_seq_one_letter_code
_entity_poly.pdbx_strand_id
1 'polypeptide(L)'
;MIELEPYIDSLENILSKYFRVIKHPVVANRSFLLSACYSDTIGRTLITSKDVIDKFEVQSIILVHTAENLDQVLELSRWLKENIREIAKPNSESYLTLINLVIVFQNPVADDVKKYIEKFSLTRSFLLSLHGWAKAGITGVSLQDGEIFCGKRVLEMKKLFEDSLSPDLSGPDPNLTQTDSIGCGIHPN
;
A
#
# COMPACT_ATOMS: atom_id res chain seq x y z
N MET A 1 13.82 -20.93 1.23
CA MET A 1 14.08 -19.66 1.94
C MET A 1 14.38 -18.62 0.89
N ILE A 2 13.56 -17.58 0.83
CA ILE A 2 13.71 -16.50 -0.14
C ILE A 2 14.62 -15.43 0.50
N GLU A 3 15.60 -14.95 -0.25
CA GLU A 3 16.45 -13.84 0.22
C GLU A 3 15.73 -12.51 0.07
N LEU A 4 16.03 -11.56 0.96
CA LEU A 4 15.34 -10.26 0.99
C LEU A 4 15.54 -9.46 -0.31
N GLU A 5 16.78 -9.32 -0.78
CA GLU A 5 17.07 -8.49 -1.96
C GLU A 5 16.37 -9.02 -3.23
N PRO A 6 16.48 -10.31 -3.60
CA PRO A 6 15.73 -10.86 -4.73
C PRO A 6 14.21 -10.71 -4.60
N TYR A 7 13.67 -10.84 -3.38
CA TYR A 7 12.25 -10.62 -3.12
C TYR A 7 11.84 -9.17 -3.38
N ILE A 8 12.62 -8.20 -2.90
CA ILE A 8 12.35 -6.78 -3.10
C ILE A 8 12.43 -6.41 -4.58
N ASP A 9 13.39 -6.96 -5.33
CA ASP A 9 13.48 -6.75 -6.78
C ASP A 9 12.29 -7.36 -7.54
N SER A 10 11.86 -8.57 -7.15
CA SER A 10 10.64 -9.21 -7.69
C SER A 10 9.39 -8.36 -7.42
N LEU A 11 9.25 -7.88 -6.17
CA LEU A 11 8.13 -7.05 -5.76
C LEU A 11 8.13 -5.70 -6.49
N GLU A 12 9.29 -5.06 -6.65
CA GLU A 12 9.43 -3.84 -7.45
C GLU A 12 8.92 -4.05 -8.88
N ASN A 13 9.32 -5.14 -9.53
CA ASN A 13 8.92 -5.45 -10.90
C ASN A 13 7.39 -5.65 -11.03
N ILE A 14 6.76 -6.32 -10.08
CA ILE A 14 5.31 -6.55 -10.07
C ILE A 14 4.56 -5.25 -9.78
N LEU A 15 4.99 -4.50 -8.77
CA LEU A 15 4.34 -3.23 -8.41
C LEU A 15 4.48 -2.21 -9.53
N SER A 16 5.62 -2.16 -10.24
CA SER A 16 5.86 -1.22 -11.34
C SER A 16 4.91 -1.40 -12.53
N LYS A 17 4.20 -2.53 -12.62
CA LYS A 17 3.13 -2.74 -13.63
C LYS A 17 1.91 -1.84 -13.39
N TYR A 18 1.69 -1.39 -12.14
CA TYR A 18 0.46 -0.68 -11.74
C TYR A 18 0.73 0.61 -10.96
N PHE A 19 1.88 0.71 -10.28
CA PHE A 19 2.23 1.78 -9.36
C PHE A 19 3.49 2.52 -9.84
N ARG A 20 3.60 3.79 -9.45
CA ARG A 20 4.89 4.49 -9.43
C ARG A 20 5.68 4.02 -8.22
N VAL A 21 6.77 3.28 -8.45
CA VAL A 21 7.63 2.71 -7.40
C VAL A 21 8.87 3.60 -7.16
N ILE A 22 9.29 3.71 -5.90
CA ILE A 22 10.51 4.39 -5.46
C ILE A 22 11.27 3.44 -4.52
N LYS A 23 12.54 3.16 -4.81
CA LYS A 23 13.44 2.41 -3.91
C LYS A 23 14.04 3.32 -2.83
N HIS A 24 14.23 2.75 -1.66
CA HIS A 24 14.82 3.42 -0.49
C HIS A 24 14.23 4.81 -0.16
N PRO A 25 12.90 5.00 -0.22
CA PRO A 25 12.33 6.32 0.02
C PRO A 25 12.35 6.66 1.51
N VAL A 26 12.41 7.96 1.79
CA VAL A 26 12.12 8.51 3.12
C VAL A 26 10.68 9.04 3.10
N VAL A 27 9.83 8.50 3.97
CA VAL A 27 8.43 8.90 4.14
C VAL A 27 8.25 9.29 5.60
N ALA A 28 7.75 10.49 5.89
CA ALA A 28 7.57 11.02 7.25
C ALA A 28 8.73 10.68 8.20
N ASN A 29 9.93 11.07 7.77
CA ASN A 29 11.21 10.87 8.46
C ASN A 29 11.60 9.41 8.74
N ARG A 30 11.04 8.45 8.01
CA ARG A 30 11.39 7.02 8.10
C ARG A 30 11.79 6.46 6.74
N SER A 31 12.87 5.69 6.71
CA SER A 31 13.32 4.98 5.52
C SER A 31 12.51 3.70 5.31
N PHE A 32 12.20 3.40 4.05
CA PHE A 32 11.55 2.16 3.62
C PHE A 32 12.41 1.44 2.59
N LEU A 33 12.14 0.16 2.34
CA LEU A 33 12.78 -0.57 1.24
C LEU A 33 12.18 -0.13 -0.11
N LEU A 34 10.85 -0.03 -0.15
CA LEU A 34 10.09 0.43 -1.30
C LEU A 34 8.91 1.29 -0.85
N SER A 35 8.53 2.25 -1.69
CA SER A 35 7.21 2.86 -1.69
C SER A 35 6.61 2.74 -3.08
N ALA A 36 5.32 2.44 -3.17
CA ALA A 36 4.60 2.40 -4.43
C ALA A 36 3.29 3.19 -4.29
N CYS A 37 3.01 4.07 -5.26
CA CYS A 37 1.82 4.91 -5.25
C CYS A 37 1.05 4.79 -6.58
N TYR A 38 -0.26 4.69 -6.47
CA TYR A 38 -1.20 4.69 -7.59
C TYR A 38 -2.37 5.61 -7.23
N SER A 39 -2.85 6.39 -8.20
CA SER A 39 -4.04 7.22 -8.06
C SER A 39 -5.00 6.88 -9.19
N ASP A 40 -6.27 6.70 -8.85
CA ASP A 40 -7.37 6.53 -9.78
C ASP A 40 -8.42 7.63 -9.55
N THR A 41 -9.15 8.00 -10.60
CA THR A 41 -10.23 8.99 -10.51
C THR A 41 -11.55 8.31 -10.86
N ILE A 42 -12.39 8.13 -9.85
CA ILE A 42 -13.73 7.59 -10.03
C ILE A 42 -14.69 8.75 -10.28
N GLY A 43 -15.22 8.84 -11.49
CA GLY A 43 -16.26 9.80 -11.86
C GLY A 43 -17.66 9.18 -11.84
N ARG A 44 -18.63 9.84 -11.23
CA ARG A 44 -20.05 9.56 -11.47
C ARG A 44 -20.56 10.46 -12.60
N THR A 45 -20.99 9.84 -13.70
CA THR A 45 -21.66 10.53 -14.81
C THR A 45 -23.17 10.31 -14.75
N LEU A 46 -23.98 11.35 -14.92
CA LEU A 46 -25.46 11.20 -14.92
C LEU A 46 -25.96 10.43 -16.14
N ILE A 47 -25.56 10.86 -17.33
CA ILE A 47 -26.14 10.41 -18.61
C ILE A 47 -25.07 10.29 -19.71
N THR A 48 -24.11 11.22 -19.80
CA THR A 48 -22.98 11.16 -20.74
C THR A 48 -21.63 11.37 -20.05
N SER A 49 -20.51 10.97 -20.69
CA SER A 49 -19.15 11.20 -20.19
C SER A 49 -18.76 12.67 -20.01
N LYS A 50 -19.59 13.60 -20.50
CA LYS A 50 -19.44 15.05 -20.33
C LYS A 50 -20.21 15.60 -19.12
N ASP A 51 -21.13 14.82 -18.56
CA ASP A 51 -21.97 15.21 -17.42
C ASP A 51 -21.42 14.62 -16.12
N VAL A 52 -20.22 15.08 -15.75
CA VAL A 52 -19.55 14.67 -14.51
C VAL A 52 -20.19 15.39 -13.32
N ILE A 53 -20.86 14.65 -12.44
CA ILE A 53 -21.45 15.19 -11.20
C ILE A 53 -20.35 15.40 -10.18
N ASP A 54 -19.57 14.34 -9.96
CA ASP A 54 -18.53 14.26 -8.96
C ASP A 54 -17.38 13.42 -9.52
N LYS A 55 -16.15 13.92 -9.33
CA LYS A 55 -14.91 13.15 -9.48
C LYS A 55 -14.29 13.01 -8.11
N PHE A 56 -13.91 11.79 -7.76
CA PHE A 56 -13.26 11.49 -6.50
C PHE A 56 -11.97 10.74 -6.79
N GLU A 57 -10.86 11.24 -6.25
CA GLU A 57 -9.57 10.54 -6.34
C GLU A 57 -9.49 9.46 -5.25
N VAL A 58 -9.12 8.26 -5.67
CA VAL A 58 -8.73 7.17 -4.78
C VAL A 58 -7.24 6.92 -4.96
N GLN A 59 -6.49 7.05 -3.88
CA GLN A 59 -5.06 6.81 -3.86
C GLN A 59 -4.74 5.50 -3.13
N SER A 60 -3.84 4.71 -3.67
CA SER A 60 -3.26 3.52 -3.04
C SER A 60 -1.78 3.75 -2.80
N ILE A 61 -1.35 3.51 -1.56
CA ILE A 61 0.04 3.66 -1.11
C ILE A 61 0.48 2.33 -0.49
N ILE A 62 1.62 1.82 -0.95
CA ILE A 62 2.30 0.66 -0.37
C ILE A 62 3.62 1.16 0.21
N LEU A 63 3.92 0.77 1.46
CA LEU A 63 5.16 1.06 2.15
C LEU A 63 5.78 -0.24 2.64
N VAL A 64 6.99 -0.58 2.17
CA VAL A 64 7.63 -1.87 2.47
C VAL A 64 8.76 -1.68 3.48
N HIS A 65 8.70 -2.39 4.59
CA HIS A 65 9.71 -2.36 5.65
C HIS A 65 9.95 -3.78 6.19
N THR A 66 11.06 -4.01 6.89
CA THR A 66 11.32 -5.27 7.60
C THR A 66 10.91 -5.21 9.07
N ALA A 67 10.61 -6.36 9.66
CA ALA A 67 10.55 -6.51 11.11
C ALA A 67 10.96 -7.93 11.52
N GLU A 68 11.36 -8.09 12.76
CA GLU A 68 11.77 -9.39 13.32
C GLU A 68 10.83 -9.88 14.42
N ASN A 69 10.09 -8.99 15.07
CA ASN A 69 9.29 -9.30 16.25
C ASN A 69 8.10 -8.35 16.42
N LEU A 70 7.25 -8.65 17.39
CA LEU A 70 6.04 -7.88 17.69
C LEU A 70 6.34 -6.42 18.05
N ASP A 71 7.41 -6.15 18.81
CA ASP A 71 7.74 -4.79 19.25
C ASP A 71 8.02 -3.86 18.06
N GLN A 72 8.75 -4.34 17.06
CA GLN A 72 9.01 -3.60 15.82
C GLN A 72 7.73 -3.40 15.00
N VAL A 73 6.85 -4.40 14.94
CA VAL A 73 5.53 -4.27 14.27
C VAL A 73 4.67 -3.22 14.98
N LEU A 74 4.64 -3.23 16.33
CA LEU A 74 3.92 -2.24 17.14
C LEU A 74 4.49 -0.83 16.97
N GLU A 75 5.80 -0.71 16.83
CA GLU A 75 6.51 0.54 16.57
C GLU A 75 6.11 1.11 15.20
N LEU A 76 6.22 0.33 14.12
CA LEU A 76 5.80 0.72 12.78
C LEU A 76 4.31 1.09 12.72
N SER A 77 3.46 0.35 13.45
CA SER A 77 2.02 0.61 13.54
C SER A 77 1.70 1.93 14.26
N ARG A 78 2.46 2.27 15.31
CA ARG A 78 2.37 3.56 16.00
C ARG A 78 2.84 4.69 15.10
N TRP A 79 4.00 4.52 14.45
CA TRP A 79 4.52 5.48 13.47
C TRP A 79 3.48 5.77 12.38
N LEU A 80 2.84 4.73 11.82
CA LEU A 80 1.80 4.87 10.80
C LEU A 80 0.61 5.67 11.34
N LYS A 81 0.15 5.39 12.57
CA LYS A 81 -0.95 6.11 13.21
C LYS A 81 -0.65 7.59 13.42
N GLU A 82 0.57 7.90 13.83
CA GLU A 82 1.02 9.28 14.10
C GLU A 82 1.17 10.07 12.80
N ASN A 83 1.70 9.44 11.74
CA ASN A 83 2.08 10.09 10.49
C ASN A 83 1.08 9.93 9.34
N ILE A 84 -0.06 9.25 9.56
CA ILE A 84 -1.08 9.01 8.51
C ILE A 84 -1.54 10.27 7.77
N ARG A 85 -1.56 11.45 8.42
CA ARG A 85 -1.92 12.70 7.75
C ARG A 85 -0.86 13.15 6.75
N GLU A 86 0.41 13.00 7.09
CA GLU A 86 1.53 13.35 6.21
C GLU A 86 1.66 12.36 5.06
N ILE A 87 1.36 11.08 5.31
CA ILE A 87 1.36 10.03 4.29
C ILE A 87 0.19 10.24 3.32
N ALA A 88 -1.03 10.44 3.83
CA ALA A 88 -2.22 10.54 3.00
C ALA A 88 -2.35 11.88 2.26
N LYS A 89 -1.65 12.93 2.72
CA LYS A 89 -1.70 14.30 2.16
C LYS A 89 -3.12 14.74 1.76
N PRO A 90 -4.09 14.67 2.70
CA PRO A 90 -5.49 14.87 2.37
C PRO A 90 -5.72 16.28 1.81
N ASN A 91 -6.47 16.36 0.72
CA ASN A 91 -6.89 17.60 0.08
C ASN A 91 -8.39 17.50 -0.29
N SER A 92 -8.96 18.54 -0.88
CA SER A 92 -10.38 18.59 -1.22
C SER A 92 -10.80 17.63 -2.35
N GLU A 93 -9.84 17.13 -3.14
CA GLU A 93 -10.08 16.24 -4.28
C GLU A 93 -9.84 14.76 -3.93
N SER A 94 -8.95 14.51 -2.95
CA SER A 94 -8.65 13.17 -2.43
C SER A 94 -9.74 12.67 -1.51
N TYR A 95 -10.58 11.79 -2.03
CA TYR A 95 -11.71 11.21 -1.31
C TYR A 95 -11.26 10.06 -0.39
N LEU A 96 -10.40 9.18 -0.90
CA LEU A 96 -9.96 8.00 -0.16
C LEU A 96 -8.49 7.68 -0.42
N THR A 97 -7.70 7.58 0.66
CA THR A 97 -6.35 7.02 0.59
C THR A 97 -6.32 5.65 1.28
N LEU A 98 -5.95 4.61 0.54
CA LEU A 98 -5.70 3.27 1.03
C LEU A 98 -4.21 3.08 1.25
N ILE A 99 -3.81 2.77 2.48
CA ILE A 99 -2.39 2.60 2.84
C ILE A 99 -2.18 1.15 3.28
N ASN A 100 -1.26 0.46 2.61
CA ASN A 100 -0.80 -0.85 3.02
C ASN A 100 0.66 -0.77 3.51
N LEU A 101 0.83 -0.98 4.82
CA LEU A 101 2.15 -1.17 5.39
C LEU A 101 2.52 -2.65 5.25
N VAL A 102 3.52 -2.93 4.42
CA VAL A 102 4.00 -4.29 4.14
C VAL A 102 5.22 -4.53 5.01
N ILE A 103 5.15 -5.58 5.82
CA ILE A 103 6.21 -5.98 6.75
C ILE A 103 6.78 -7.32 6.28
N VAL A 104 8.06 -7.30 5.91
CA VAL A 104 8.79 -8.48 5.45
C VAL A 104 9.59 -9.09 6.60
N PHE A 105 9.36 -10.38 6.86
CA PHE A 105 10.02 -11.15 7.90
C PHE A 105 10.99 -12.15 7.26
N GLN A 106 12.25 -12.11 7.67
CA GLN A 106 13.27 -13.09 7.24
C GLN A 106 13.25 -14.37 8.09
N ASN A 107 12.70 -14.28 9.29
CA ASN A 107 12.60 -15.34 10.29
C ASN A 107 11.14 -15.81 10.45
N PRO A 108 10.90 -16.99 11.04
CA PRO A 108 9.54 -17.48 11.24
C PRO A 108 8.73 -16.52 12.11
N VAL A 109 7.50 -16.26 11.69
CA VAL A 109 6.63 -15.29 12.34
C VAL A 109 5.80 -15.97 13.42
N ALA A 110 5.90 -15.46 14.64
CA ALA A 110 5.11 -15.93 15.77
C ALA A 110 3.61 -15.63 15.61
N ASP A 111 2.75 -16.48 16.16
CA ASP A 111 1.30 -16.38 15.99
C ASP A 111 0.69 -15.08 16.54
N ASP A 112 1.30 -14.51 17.58
CA ASP A 112 0.87 -13.23 18.16
C ASP A 112 1.11 -12.06 17.20
N VAL A 113 2.23 -12.07 16.47
CA VAL A 113 2.54 -11.12 15.40
C VAL A 113 1.52 -11.24 14.27
N LYS A 114 1.23 -12.46 13.81
CA LYS A 114 0.22 -12.70 12.76
C LYS A 114 -1.15 -12.17 13.17
N LYS A 115 -1.61 -12.54 14.38
CA LYS A 115 -2.89 -12.09 14.95
C LYS A 115 -2.97 -10.58 15.09
N TYR A 116 -1.86 -9.92 15.42
CA TYR A 116 -1.82 -8.46 15.48
C TYR A 116 -2.00 -7.86 14.09
N ILE A 117 -1.22 -8.33 13.11
CA ILE A 117 -1.24 -7.84 11.72
C ILE A 117 -2.64 -7.99 11.10
N GLU A 118 -3.27 -9.16 11.24
CA GLU A 118 -4.61 -9.42 10.70
C GLU A 118 -5.71 -8.56 11.31
N LYS A 119 -5.55 -8.18 12.60
CA LYS A 119 -6.50 -7.33 13.32
C LYS A 119 -6.22 -5.84 13.15
N PHE A 120 -5.02 -5.47 12.73
CA PHE A 120 -4.65 -4.07 12.60
C PHE A 120 -5.55 -3.38 11.58
N SER A 121 -6.06 -2.23 11.99
CA SER A 121 -7.01 -1.46 11.21
C SER A 121 -6.97 -0.02 11.68
N LEU A 122 -6.68 0.89 10.76
CA LEU A 122 -6.68 2.32 11.03
C LEU A 122 -7.62 3.02 10.06
N THR A 123 -8.40 3.94 10.58
CA THR A 123 -9.21 4.87 9.77
C THR A 123 -9.12 6.25 10.39
N ARG A 124 -8.86 7.25 9.55
CA ARG A 124 -8.82 8.65 9.94
C ARG A 124 -9.57 9.48 8.92
N SER A 125 -10.55 10.24 9.38
CA SER A 125 -11.21 11.28 8.58
C SER A 125 -10.45 12.60 8.73
N PHE A 126 -10.51 13.44 7.69
CA PHE A 126 -9.88 14.76 7.70
C PHE A 126 -10.92 15.86 7.52
N LEU A 127 -10.83 16.89 8.37
CA LEU A 127 -11.73 18.05 8.39
C LEU A 127 -13.22 17.67 8.36
N LEU A 128 -13.70 16.93 9.36
CA LEU A 128 -15.08 16.40 9.41
C LEU A 128 -15.47 15.56 8.17
N SER A 129 -14.49 14.94 7.52
CA SER A 129 -14.61 14.18 6.26
C SER A 129 -14.79 15.02 4.99
N LEU A 130 -14.66 16.35 5.08
CA LEU A 130 -14.65 17.22 3.91
C LEU A 130 -13.38 17.05 3.05
N HIS A 131 -12.30 16.50 3.61
CA HIS A 131 -11.05 16.20 2.92
C HIS A 131 -10.79 14.69 2.85
N GLY A 132 -11.87 13.91 2.78
CA GLY A 132 -11.82 12.46 2.63
C GLY A 132 -11.37 11.69 3.87
N TRP A 133 -11.00 10.44 3.63
CA TRP A 133 -10.55 9.48 4.64
C TRP A 133 -9.26 8.79 4.21
N ALA A 134 -8.40 8.51 5.19
CA ALA A 134 -7.36 7.50 5.04
C ALA A 134 -7.78 6.21 5.76
N LYS A 135 -7.60 5.09 5.09
CA LYS A 135 -7.72 3.75 5.68
C LYS A 135 -6.38 3.05 5.55
N ALA A 136 -5.90 2.45 6.62
CA ALA A 136 -4.67 1.67 6.59
C ALA A 136 -4.84 0.27 7.17
N GLY A 137 -4.09 -0.67 6.60
CA GLY A 137 -3.92 -2.05 7.05
C GLY A 137 -2.46 -2.47 6.98
N ILE A 138 -2.17 -3.68 7.46
CA ILE A 138 -0.84 -4.27 7.40
C ILE A 138 -0.92 -5.59 6.63
N THR A 139 0.06 -5.83 5.78
CA THR A 139 0.36 -7.13 5.19
C THR A 139 1.69 -7.62 5.74
N GLY A 140 1.73 -8.84 6.28
CA GLY A 140 2.95 -9.55 6.64
C GLY A 140 3.33 -10.53 5.53
N VAL A 141 4.62 -10.58 5.21
CA VAL A 141 5.22 -11.52 4.27
C VAL A 141 6.36 -12.24 4.97
N SER A 142 6.26 -13.57 5.08
CA SER A 142 7.31 -14.40 5.65
C SER A 142 8.13 -15.04 4.54
N LEU A 143 9.41 -14.70 4.44
CA LEU A 143 10.31 -15.21 3.40
C LEU A 143 10.80 -16.63 3.66
N GLN A 144 10.66 -17.12 4.89
CA GLN A 144 11.09 -18.46 5.26
C GLN A 144 10.15 -19.53 4.70
N ASP A 145 8.85 -19.34 4.89
CA ASP A 145 7.78 -20.28 4.53
C ASP A 145 6.92 -19.80 3.35
N GLY A 146 7.12 -18.56 2.86
CA GLY A 146 6.33 -17.99 1.77
C GLY A 146 4.90 -17.62 2.18
N GLU A 147 4.63 -17.50 3.49
CA GLU A 147 3.30 -17.19 3.99
C GLU A 147 3.00 -15.69 3.88
N ILE A 148 1.77 -15.37 3.46
CA ILE A 148 1.24 -14.00 3.45
C ILE A 148 -0.04 -13.96 4.27
N PHE A 149 -0.05 -13.07 5.26
CA PHE A 149 -1.17 -12.82 6.16
C PHE A 149 -1.42 -11.32 6.22
N CYS A 150 -2.68 -10.88 6.18
CA CYS A 150 -2.98 -9.46 6.06
C CYS A 150 -4.31 -9.09 6.70
N GLY A 151 -4.42 -7.83 7.09
CA GLY A 151 -5.67 -7.30 7.60
C GLY A 151 -6.73 -7.17 6.51
N LYS A 152 -8.02 -7.28 6.89
CA LYS A 152 -9.16 -7.20 5.95
C LYS A 152 -9.17 -5.97 5.04
N ARG A 153 -8.58 -4.84 5.49
CA ARG A 153 -8.52 -3.58 4.74
C ARG A 153 -7.60 -3.60 3.53
N VAL A 154 -6.67 -4.54 3.47
CA VAL A 154 -5.64 -4.64 2.42
C VAL A 154 -5.68 -5.99 1.71
N LEU A 155 -6.75 -6.77 1.95
CA LEU A 155 -6.91 -8.12 1.40
C LEU A 155 -6.91 -8.13 -0.13
N GLU A 156 -7.48 -7.09 -0.76
CA GLU A 156 -7.50 -6.94 -2.22
C GLU A 156 -6.09 -6.78 -2.82
N MET A 157 -5.13 -6.28 -2.03
CA MET A 157 -3.74 -6.12 -2.46
C MET A 157 -2.89 -7.39 -2.24
N LYS A 158 -3.45 -8.42 -1.57
CA LYS A 158 -2.70 -9.63 -1.18
C LYS A 158 -2.03 -10.33 -2.38
N LYS A 159 -2.74 -10.41 -3.51
CA LYS A 159 -2.29 -11.09 -4.73
C LYS A 159 -0.97 -10.52 -5.27
N LEU A 160 -0.75 -9.21 -5.14
CA LEU A 160 0.51 -8.56 -5.56
C LEU A 160 1.73 -9.15 -4.86
N PHE A 161 1.56 -9.55 -3.60
CA PHE A 161 2.64 -10.12 -2.79
C PHE A 161 2.77 -11.63 -3.04
N GLU A 162 1.67 -12.34 -3.28
CA GLU A 162 1.70 -13.77 -3.65
C GLU A 162 2.46 -13.96 -4.96
N ASP A 163 2.18 -13.13 -5.97
CA ASP A 163 2.88 -13.16 -7.26
C ASP A 163 4.38 -12.86 -7.10
N SER A 164 4.76 -12.01 -6.13
CA SER A 164 6.16 -11.67 -5.87
C SER A 164 6.99 -12.80 -5.25
N LEU A 165 6.33 -13.75 -4.58
CA LEU A 165 6.95 -14.95 -4.05
C LEU A 165 7.09 -16.06 -5.11
N SER A 166 6.43 -15.94 -6.27
CA SER A 166 6.42 -16.94 -7.36
C SER A 166 6.42 -16.26 -8.74
N PRO A 167 7.54 -15.63 -9.15
CA PRO A 167 7.60 -14.80 -10.36
C PRO A 167 7.29 -15.57 -11.66
N ASP A 168 7.35 -16.91 -11.67
CA ASP A 168 7.19 -17.75 -12.86
C ASP A 168 5.72 -17.95 -13.33
N LEU A 169 4.71 -17.38 -12.65
CA LEU A 169 3.29 -17.66 -12.95
C LEU A 169 2.39 -16.43 -13.26
N SER A 170 2.90 -15.20 -13.20
CA SER A 170 2.06 -14.00 -13.40
C SER A 170 2.03 -13.52 -14.86
N GLY A 171 1.21 -14.17 -15.69
CA GLY A 171 0.74 -13.60 -16.96
C GLY A 171 -0.20 -12.40 -16.74
N PRO A 172 -0.37 -11.50 -17.72
CA PRO A 172 -1.19 -10.31 -17.54
C PRO A 172 -2.68 -10.67 -17.39
N ASP A 173 -3.31 -10.17 -16.33
CA ASP A 173 -4.76 -10.24 -16.09
C ASP A 173 -5.46 -9.21 -17.03
N PRO A 174 -6.32 -9.64 -17.97
CA PRO A 174 -6.82 -8.79 -19.05
C PRO A 174 -7.86 -7.73 -18.63
N ASN A 175 -8.16 -7.58 -17.33
CA ASN A 175 -9.24 -6.71 -16.85
C ASN A 175 -8.83 -5.35 -16.25
N LEU A 176 -7.57 -4.94 -16.36
CA LEU A 176 -7.15 -3.60 -15.96
C LEU A 176 -7.05 -2.69 -17.19
N THR A 177 -8.20 -2.13 -17.57
CA THR A 177 -8.31 -1.12 -18.63
C THR A 177 -7.56 0.15 -18.23
N GLN A 178 -6.60 0.53 -19.06
CA GLN A 178 -5.81 1.76 -18.91
C GLN A 178 -6.71 2.99 -19.05
N THR A 179 -6.59 3.93 -18.11
CA THR A 179 -7.03 5.32 -18.30
C THR A 179 -5.93 6.25 -17.80
N ASP A 180 -5.69 7.32 -18.57
CA ASP A 180 -4.50 8.16 -18.54
C ASP A 180 -4.15 8.73 -17.14
N SER A 181 -2.86 8.67 -16.83
CA SER A 181 -2.27 9.05 -15.55
C SER A 181 -1.83 10.51 -15.54
N ILE A 182 -2.28 11.28 -14.54
CA ILE A 182 -1.70 12.58 -14.18
C ILE A 182 -0.89 12.38 -12.90
N GLY A 183 0.40 12.70 -12.99
CA GLY A 183 1.42 12.29 -12.04
C GLY A 183 1.33 12.94 -10.65
N CYS A 184 1.68 12.15 -9.63
CA CYS A 184 2.07 12.65 -8.32
C CYS A 184 3.33 13.52 -8.47
N GLY A 185 3.18 14.84 -8.34
CA GLY A 185 4.28 15.78 -8.22
C GLY A 185 5.05 15.55 -6.93
N ILE A 186 6.33 15.19 -7.05
CA ILE A 186 7.32 15.35 -5.98
C ILE A 186 8.44 16.18 -6.59
N HIS A 187 8.52 17.45 -6.20
CA HIS A 187 9.70 18.25 -6.47
C HIS A 187 10.84 17.70 -5.59
N PRO A 188 12.00 17.33 -6.18
CA PRO A 188 13.20 17.18 -5.40
C PRO A 188 13.63 18.59 -4.92
N ASN A 189 14.06 18.68 -3.66
CA ASN A 189 14.92 19.78 -3.22
C ASN A 189 16.32 19.58 -3.81
#